data_AF-W1X0U1-F1
#
_entry.id   AF-W1X0U1-F1
#
_cell.length_a   1.000
_cell.length_b   1.000
_cell.length_c   1.000
_cell.angle_alpha   90.00
_cell.angle_beta   90.00
_cell.angle_gamma   90.00
#
_symmetry.space_group_name_H-M   'P 1'
#
loop_
_entity.id
_entity.type
_entity.pdbx_description
1 polymer ?
#
loop_
_entity_poly.entity_id
_entity_poly.type
_entity_poly.pdbx_seq_one_letter_code
_entity_poly.pdbx_strand_id
1 'polypeptide(L)'
;TINYVITDVEKNRKFVCVDPHDIPIVAIVDPDMSASMPTGLCASTGMDALVHAVEGYITKGAWELTDMLHLKAIEIIGRSLRSAVAGDFAGREAMSLGQYIAGMGFSNVGLGIVHSMAHPLSAVYDIPHGKACAML
;
A
#
# COMPACT_ATOMS: atom_id res chain seq x y z
N THR A 1 5.88 8.10 -0.03
CA THR A 1 6.70 7.59 -1.14
C THR A 1 7.00 8.75 -2.06
N ILE A 2 7.77 8.56 -3.15
CA ILE A 2 8.02 9.60 -4.16
C ILE A 2 6.84 9.77 -5.14
N ASN A 3 5.64 9.38 -4.70
CA ASN A 3 4.45 9.28 -5.53
C ASN A 3 3.25 9.84 -4.78
N TYR A 4 2.37 10.49 -5.52
CA TYR A 4 1.03 10.86 -5.07
C TYR A 4 0.03 10.73 -6.22
N VAL A 5 -1.23 10.47 -5.87
CA VAL A 5 -2.31 10.23 -6.84
C VAL A 5 -3.38 11.29 -6.68
N ILE A 6 -3.70 12.00 -7.76
CA ILE A 6 -4.73 13.04 -7.80
C ILE A 6 -5.83 12.64 -8.79
N THR A 7 -7.07 13.01 -8.49
CA THR A 7 -8.20 12.83 -9.39
C THR A 7 -8.36 14.05 -10.29
N ASP A 8 -8.28 13.83 -11.60
CA ASP A 8 -8.72 14.77 -12.64
C ASP A 8 -10.23 14.53 -12.86
N VAL A 9 -11.04 15.43 -12.30
CA VAL A 9 -12.52 15.33 -12.34
C VAL A 9 -13.05 15.56 -13.76
N GLU A 10 -12.41 16.43 -14.54
CA GLU A 10 -12.82 16.71 -15.93
C GLU A 10 -12.63 15.49 -16.82
N LYS A 11 -11.53 14.74 -16.64
CA LYS A 11 -11.21 13.54 -17.43
C LYS A 11 -11.62 12.23 -16.76
N ASN A 12 -12.30 12.31 -15.61
CA ASN A 12 -12.70 11.17 -14.78
C ASN A 12 -11.60 10.11 -14.61
N ARG A 13 -10.40 10.54 -14.22
CA ARG A 13 -9.24 9.64 -14.06
C ARG A 13 -8.43 9.98 -12.83
N LYS A 14 -7.82 8.96 -12.23
CA LYS A 14 -6.70 9.14 -11.31
C LYS A 14 -5.40 9.15 -12.09
N PHE A 15 -4.53 10.11 -11.81
CA PHE A 15 -3.19 10.17 -12.39
C PHE A 15 -2.13 10.17 -11.29
N VAL A 16 -1.06 9.43 -11.53
CA VAL A 16 0.07 9.29 -10.62
C VAL A 16 1.12 10.33 -10.99
N CYS A 17 1.60 11.07 -10.00
CA CYS A 17 2.78 11.91 -10.09
C CYS A 17 3.96 11.19 -9.43
N VAL A 18 5.16 11.35 -9.99
CA VAL A 18 6.38 10.69 -9.49
C VAL A 18 7.49 11.73 -9.45
N ASP A 19 7.91 12.14 -8.25
CA ASP A 19 8.96 13.16 -8.06
C ASP A 19 9.72 12.96 -6.74
N PRO A 20 11.06 12.76 -6.75
CA PRO A 20 11.85 12.73 -5.52
C PRO A 20 11.70 13.97 -4.62
N HIS A 21 11.27 15.12 -5.14
CA HIS A 21 11.05 16.33 -4.34
C HIS A 21 9.78 16.27 -3.46
N ASP A 22 8.88 15.31 -3.68
CA ASP A 22 7.67 15.13 -2.87
C ASP A 22 7.87 14.24 -1.62
N ILE A 23 9.07 13.65 -1.46
CA ILE A 23 9.36 12.80 -0.31
C ILE A 23 9.22 13.59 1.01
N PRO A 24 8.49 13.06 2.03
CA PRO A 24 8.40 13.72 3.32
C PRO A 24 9.78 13.82 4.01
N ILE A 25 10.07 14.97 4.64
CA ILE A 25 11.30 15.18 5.42
C ILE A 25 11.37 14.21 6.61
N VAL A 26 10.21 13.92 7.23
CA VAL A 26 10.07 12.98 8.33
C VAL A 26 8.80 12.16 8.10
N ALA A 27 8.89 10.85 8.30
CA ALA A 27 7.75 9.96 8.38
C ALA A 27 7.60 9.44 9.82
N ILE A 28 6.42 9.67 10.42
CA ILE A 28 6.07 9.15 11.75
C ILE A 28 5.04 8.04 11.54
N VAL A 29 5.42 6.81 11.86
CA VAL A 29 4.58 5.62 11.70
C VAL A 29 4.22 5.10 13.09
N ASP A 30 3.25 5.76 13.71
CA ASP A 30 2.80 5.48 15.07
C ASP A 30 1.55 4.56 15.04
N PRO A 31 1.60 3.34 15.59
CA PRO A 31 0.48 2.41 15.55
C PRO A 31 -0.75 2.91 16.34
N ASP A 32 -0.57 3.77 17.35
CA ASP A 32 -1.68 4.34 18.13
C ASP A 32 -2.62 5.16 17.24
N MET A 33 -2.07 5.83 16.22
CA MET A 33 -2.84 6.61 15.24
C MET A 33 -3.76 5.73 14.37
N SER A 34 -3.52 4.41 14.33
CA SER A 34 -4.34 3.44 13.60
C SER A 34 -5.19 2.56 14.52
N ALA A 35 -5.10 2.70 15.85
CA ALA A 35 -5.73 1.80 16.81
C ALA A 35 -7.26 1.77 16.73
N SER A 36 -7.90 2.88 16.33
CA SER A 36 -9.36 3.01 16.19
C SER A 36 -9.89 2.70 14.78
N MET A 37 -9.02 2.33 13.84
CA MET A 37 -9.39 2.07 12.44
C MET A 37 -10.51 1.00 12.36
N PRO A 38 -11.62 1.26 11.65
CA PRO A 38 -12.69 0.28 11.46
C PRO A 38 -12.20 -0.99 10.74
N THR A 39 -12.79 -2.14 11.09
CA THR A 39 -12.43 -3.47 10.54
C THR A 39 -12.37 -3.50 9.01
N GLY A 40 -13.39 -2.94 8.34
CA GLY A 40 -13.45 -2.94 6.88
C GLY A 40 -12.36 -2.07 6.23
N LEU A 41 -11.96 -0.98 6.89
CA LEU A 41 -10.87 -0.12 6.43
C LEU A 41 -9.52 -0.81 6.63
N CYS A 42 -9.30 -1.43 7.80
CA CYS A 42 -8.11 -2.20 8.12
C CYS A 42 -7.86 -3.34 7.12
N ALA A 43 -8.90 -4.10 6.78
CA ALA A 43 -8.80 -5.15 5.76
C ALA A 43 -8.44 -4.57 4.39
N SER A 44 -9.12 -3.49 3.98
CA SER A 44 -8.88 -2.84 2.68
C SER A 44 -7.45 -2.32 2.55
N THR A 45 -6.96 -1.53 3.50
CA THR A 45 -5.62 -0.92 3.42
C THR A 45 -4.50 -1.94 3.68
N GLY A 46 -4.77 -2.97 4.48
CA GLY A 46 -3.82 -4.06 4.70
C GLY A 46 -3.62 -4.93 3.44
N MET A 47 -4.69 -5.19 2.69
CA MET A 47 -4.58 -5.87 1.39
C MET A 47 -3.85 -5.00 0.36
N ASP A 48 -4.09 -3.69 0.34
CA ASP A 48 -3.35 -2.75 -0.49
C ASP A 48 -1.83 -2.83 -0.23
N ALA A 49 -1.42 -2.79 1.05
CA ALA A 49 -0.03 -2.98 1.46
C ALA A 49 0.56 -4.33 1.02
N LEU A 50 -0.24 -5.41 1.03
CA LEU A 50 0.21 -6.71 0.53
C LEU A 50 0.43 -6.67 -0.98
N VAL A 51 -0.49 -6.08 -1.75
CA VAL A 51 -0.36 -5.91 -3.20
C VAL A 51 0.85 -5.05 -3.54
N HIS A 52 1.09 -3.94 -2.82
CA HIS A 52 2.31 -3.15 -2.96
C HIS A 52 3.57 -4.00 -2.85
N ALA A 53 3.62 -4.89 -1.85
CA ALA A 53 4.79 -5.74 -1.63
C ALA A 53 4.94 -6.81 -2.72
N VAL A 54 3.85 -7.46 -3.13
CA VAL A 54 3.88 -8.49 -4.18
C VAL A 54 4.24 -7.89 -5.53
N GLU A 55 3.58 -6.80 -5.94
CA GLU A 55 3.88 -6.15 -7.22
C GLU A 55 5.29 -5.56 -7.25
N GLY A 56 5.73 -4.95 -6.14
CA GLY A 56 7.09 -4.44 -6.02
C GLY A 56 8.16 -5.54 -6.06
N TYR A 57 7.86 -6.75 -5.57
CA TYR A 57 8.77 -7.90 -5.67
C TYR A 57 8.90 -8.46 -7.09
N ILE A 58 7.82 -8.41 -7.88
CA ILE A 58 7.81 -8.99 -9.24
C ILE A 58 7.91 -7.94 -10.36
N THR A 59 8.09 -6.66 -10.01
CA THR A 59 8.20 -5.57 -10.99
C THR A 59 9.50 -5.67 -11.79
N LYS A 60 9.51 -5.06 -12.98
CA LYS A 60 10.68 -5.07 -13.87
C LYS A 60 11.91 -4.36 -13.29
N GLY A 61 11.70 -3.43 -12.37
CA GLY A 61 12.76 -2.66 -11.72
C GLY A 61 13.32 -3.31 -10.44
N ALA A 62 12.80 -4.48 -10.04
CA ALA A 62 13.19 -5.16 -8.82
C ALA A 62 14.69 -5.49 -8.79
N TRP A 63 15.28 -5.41 -7.61
CA TRP A 63 16.67 -5.78 -7.34
C TRP A 63 16.85 -6.18 -5.86
N GLU A 64 18.01 -6.75 -5.52
CA GLU A 64 18.30 -7.39 -4.24
C GLU A 64 17.78 -6.64 -3.00
N LEU A 65 18.00 -5.32 -2.91
CA LEU A 65 17.58 -4.55 -1.75
C LEU A 65 16.06 -4.46 -1.63
N THR A 66 15.36 -4.16 -2.73
CA THR A 66 13.89 -4.07 -2.70
C THR A 66 13.27 -5.44 -2.51
N ASP A 67 13.89 -6.50 -3.01
CA ASP A 67 13.43 -7.86 -2.82
C ASP A 67 13.43 -8.26 -1.34
N MET A 68 14.50 -7.95 -0.62
CA MET A 68 14.56 -8.15 0.84
C MET A 68 13.48 -7.37 1.59
N LEU A 69 13.23 -6.12 1.21
CA LEU A 69 12.16 -5.30 1.80
C LEU A 69 10.78 -5.92 1.53
N HIS A 70 10.50 -6.28 0.29
CA HIS A 70 9.21 -6.83 -0.11
C HIS A 70 8.92 -8.19 0.50
N LEU A 71 9.89 -9.11 0.51
CA LEU A 71 9.74 -10.39 1.19
C LEU A 71 9.47 -10.21 2.68
N LYS A 72 10.15 -9.25 3.33
CA LYS A 72 9.91 -8.96 4.74
C LYS A 72 8.53 -8.36 4.99
N ALA A 73 8.06 -7.47 4.11
CA ALA A 73 6.71 -6.91 4.18
C ALA A 73 5.64 -8.00 4.00
N ILE A 74 5.81 -8.90 3.02
CA ILE A 74 4.90 -10.05 2.80
C ILE A 74 4.84 -10.94 4.04
N GLU A 75 5.98 -11.27 4.64
CA GLU A 75 6.04 -12.08 5.88
C GLU A 75 5.26 -11.41 7.02
N ILE A 76 5.51 -10.13 7.28
CA ILE A 76 4.88 -9.37 8.38
C ILE A 76 3.37 -9.22 8.12
N ILE A 77 2.97 -8.79 6.93
CA ILE A 77 1.56 -8.58 6.59
C ILE A 77 0.80 -9.91 6.61
N GLY A 78 1.38 -10.97 6.04
CA GLY A 78 0.76 -12.29 5.96
C GLY A 78 0.42 -12.90 7.34
N ARG A 79 1.29 -12.68 8.34
CA ARG A 79 1.06 -13.17 9.72
C ARG A 79 0.20 -12.23 10.57
N SER A 80 0.17 -10.92 10.29
CA SER A 80 -0.43 -9.92 11.18
C SER A 80 -1.76 -9.34 10.72
N LEU A 81 -2.09 -9.38 9.43
CA LEU A 81 -3.29 -8.71 8.91
C LEU A 81 -4.58 -9.23 9.55
N ARG A 82 -4.71 -10.55 9.73
CA ARG A 82 -5.93 -11.16 10.28
C ARG A 82 -6.16 -10.73 11.74
N SER A 83 -5.13 -10.68 12.57
CA SER A 83 -5.25 -10.22 13.95
C SER A 83 -5.49 -8.71 14.03
N ALA A 84 -4.86 -7.91 13.17
CA ALA A 84 -5.12 -6.48 13.06
C ALA A 84 -6.60 -6.18 12.76
N VAL A 85 -7.18 -6.91 11.80
CA VAL A 85 -8.60 -6.82 11.41
C VAL A 85 -9.52 -7.25 12.56
N ALA A 86 -9.12 -8.26 13.34
CA ALA A 86 -9.83 -8.68 14.55
C ALA A 86 -9.73 -7.67 15.71
N GLY A 87 -8.96 -6.59 15.55
CA GLY A 87 -8.83 -5.53 16.55
C GLY A 87 -7.66 -5.71 17.51
N ASP A 88 -6.77 -6.69 17.29
CA ASP A 88 -5.57 -6.88 18.11
C ASP A 88 -4.54 -5.78 17.83
N PHE A 89 -4.12 -5.08 18.89
CA PHE A 89 -3.14 -4.01 18.80
C PHE A 89 -1.78 -4.52 18.31
N ALA A 90 -1.32 -5.70 18.74
CA ALA A 90 -0.05 -6.27 18.27
C ALA A 90 -0.08 -6.55 16.77
N GLY A 91 -1.25 -6.95 16.25
CA GLY A 91 -1.49 -7.07 14.81
C GLY A 91 -1.38 -5.72 14.09
N ARG A 92 -1.99 -4.66 14.65
CA ARG A 92 -1.97 -3.30 14.09
C ARG A 92 -0.57 -2.67 14.11
N GLU A 93 0.19 -2.89 15.18
CA GLU A 93 1.59 -2.49 15.29
C GLU A 93 2.44 -3.15 14.22
N ALA A 94 2.34 -4.47 14.09
CA ALA A 94 3.06 -5.20 13.05
C ALA A 94 2.64 -4.76 11.63
N MET A 95 1.35 -4.50 11.38
CA MET A 95 0.87 -3.97 10.11
C MET A 95 1.42 -2.57 9.82
N SER A 96 1.58 -1.72 10.84
CA SER A 96 2.15 -0.37 10.69
C SER A 96 3.59 -0.43 10.18
N LEU A 97 4.39 -1.38 10.68
CA LEU A 97 5.73 -1.65 10.16
C LEU A 97 5.69 -2.27 8.76
N GLY A 98 4.87 -3.31 8.57
CA GLY A 98 4.80 -4.06 7.31
C GLY A 98 4.43 -3.20 6.11
N GLN A 99 3.43 -2.33 6.25
CA GLN A 99 3.04 -1.41 5.17
C GLN A 99 4.14 -0.39 4.84
N TYR A 100 4.89 0.08 5.84
CA TYR A 100 5.95 1.06 5.60
C TYR A 100 7.12 0.42 4.86
N ILE A 101 7.51 -0.80 5.24
CA ILE A 101 8.54 -1.58 4.55
C ILE A 101 8.12 -1.84 3.09
N ALA A 102 6.85 -2.17 2.83
CA ALA A 102 6.35 -2.29 1.46
C ALA A 102 6.56 -0.99 0.67
N GLY A 103 6.25 0.16 1.30
CA GLY A 103 6.48 1.50 0.77
C GLY A 103 7.94 1.81 0.44
N MET A 104 8.88 1.40 1.30
CA MET A 104 10.31 1.55 1.06
C MET A 104 10.75 0.83 -0.23
N GLY A 105 10.16 -0.33 -0.53
CA GLY A 105 10.45 -1.06 -1.76
C GLY A 105 9.79 -0.40 -2.98
N PHE A 106 8.46 -0.37 -3.04
CA PHE A 106 7.75 -0.06 -4.30
C PHE A 106 7.99 1.38 -4.76
N SER A 107 8.25 2.30 -3.82
CA SER A 107 8.60 3.69 -4.14
C SER A 107 9.84 3.81 -5.03
N ASN A 108 10.71 2.79 -5.07
CA ASN A 108 11.95 2.79 -5.83
C ASN A 108 11.89 1.97 -7.12
N VAL A 109 10.98 0.99 -7.20
CA VAL A 109 10.96 0.01 -8.30
C VAL A 109 9.61 -0.04 -9.05
N GLY A 110 8.65 0.75 -8.59
CA GLY A 110 7.31 0.82 -9.15
C GLY A 110 6.42 -0.34 -8.70
N LEU A 111 5.29 -0.44 -9.39
CA LEU A 111 4.22 -1.42 -9.16
C LEU A 111 3.87 -2.10 -10.49
N GLY A 112 2.75 -2.82 -10.53
CA GLY A 112 2.34 -3.60 -11.69
C GLY A 112 0.94 -3.27 -12.21
N ILE A 113 0.33 -4.30 -12.80
CA ILE A 113 -0.96 -4.18 -13.49
C ILE A 113 -2.14 -4.07 -12.51
N VAL A 114 -2.01 -4.57 -11.28
CA VAL A 114 -3.07 -4.50 -10.26
C VAL A 114 -3.35 -3.03 -9.95
N HIS A 115 -2.34 -2.23 -9.59
CA HIS A 115 -2.53 -0.79 -9.35
C HIS A 115 -2.99 -0.04 -10.62
N SER A 116 -2.46 -0.43 -11.78
CA SER A 116 -2.84 0.17 -13.07
C SER A 116 -4.33 -0.01 -13.38
N MET A 117 -4.92 -1.15 -13.00
CA MET A 117 -6.35 -1.46 -13.17
C MET A 117 -7.20 -0.95 -12.00
N ALA A 118 -6.66 -0.91 -10.78
CA ALA A 118 -7.36 -0.41 -9.59
C ALA A 118 -7.64 1.10 -9.68
N HIS A 119 -6.74 1.90 -10.27
CA HIS A 119 -6.93 3.34 -10.42
C HIS A 119 -8.20 3.72 -11.22
N PRO A 120 -8.44 3.18 -12.44
CA PRO A 120 -9.71 3.38 -13.14
C PRO A 120 -10.93 2.88 -12.38
N LEU A 121 -10.85 1.72 -11.70
CA LEU A 121 -11.97 1.20 -10.92
C LEU A 121 -12.39 2.18 -9.81
N SER A 122 -11.42 2.74 -9.08
CA SER A 122 -11.71 3.78 -8.09
C SER A 122 -12.21 5.08 -8.70
N ALA A 123 -11.73 5.49 -9.88
CA ALA A 123 -12.16 6.73 -10.52
C ALA A 123 -13.61 6.64 -11.05
N VAL A 124 -13.94 5.53 -11.71
CA VAL A 124 -15.22 5.38 -12.43
C VAL A 124 -16.34 4.88 -11.51
N TYR A 125 -16.03 4.01 -10.55
CA TYR A 125 -17.02 3.33 -9.72
C TYR A 125 -16.94 3.68 -8.23
N ASP A 126 -16.07 4.62 -7.85
CA ASP A 126 -15.84 5.03 -6.45
C ASP A 126 -15.51 3.85 -5.52
N ILE A 127 -14.88 2.80 -6.07
CA ILE A 127 -14.44 1.65 -5.29
C ILE A 127 -13.22 2.06 -4.45
N PRO A 128 -13.20 1.83 -3.12
CA PRO A 128 -12.03 2.08 -2.30
C PRO A 128 -10.78 1.37 -2.84
N HIS A 129 -9.66 2.08 -2.91
CA HIS A 129 -8.46 1.62 -3.63
C HIS A 129 -8.01 0.20 -3.21
N GLY A 130 -7.83 -0.03 -1.91
CA GLY A 130 -7.41 -1.34 -1.41
C GLY A 130 -8.42 -2.47 -1.67
N LYS A 131 -9.72 -2.17 -1.80
CA LYS A 131 -10.71 -3.18 -2.22
C LYS A 131 -10.55 -3.52 -3.70
N ALA A 132 -10.32 -2.52 -4.55
CA ALA A 132 -10.05 -2.74 -5.97
C ALA A 132 -8.77 -3.56 -6.15
N CYS A 133 -7.69 -3.22 -5.43
CA CYS A 133 -6.45 -4.00 -5.44
C CYS A 133 -6.66 -5.44 -4.96
N ALA A 134 -7.48 -5.67 -3.93
CA ALA A 134 -7.70 -7.02 -3.38
C ALA A 134 -8.58 -7.94 -4.27
N MET A 135 -9.41 -7.36 -5.14
CA MET A 135 -10.31 -8.11 -6.04
C MET A 135 -9.63 -8.59 -7.33
N LEU A 136 -8.52 -7.95 -7.70
CA LEU A 136 -7.73 -8.21 -8.91
C LEU A 136 -6.61 -9.21 -8.62
#